data_AF-A0A8W7P1E6-F1
#
_entry.id   AF-A0A8W7P1E6-F1
#
_cell.length_a   1.000
_cell.length_b   1.000
_cell.length_c   1.000
_cell.angle_alpha   90.00
_cell.angle_beta   90.00
_cell.angle_gamma   90.00
#
_symmetry.space_group_name_H-M   'P 1'
#
loop_
_entity.id
_entity.type
_entity.pdbx_description
1 polymer ?
#
loop_
_entity_poly.entity_id
_entity_poly.type
_entity_poly.pdbx_seq_one_letter_code
_entity_poly.pdbx_strand_id
1 'polypeptide(L)'
;MDFDGKSECSDHCNDTLDHEAQVKSRLVVYGDCQHASRGLFAGLILVVATIVVIILFHIAARDDDYRDTGILLDGIFEVTVLGIMIFATIAAYYQTTRLDINPHPISRLDDVLLFIAIPAFFSESLFSMIPAFENSSILNGFIVFTQLAQILIQTPWICDALRRCSNTEELQQKKPGKELVTFMTIANVSLWVYYTFSVKTGDFGDERYEYYGDVLWSILNHLSLPLIMFYRFHSSVCLVDIWRHSYEPGEMAH
;
A
#
# COMPACT_ATOMS: atom_id res chain seq x y z
N MET A 1 -42.90 36.02 -40.56
CA MET A 1 -43.34 36.07 -39.16
C MET A 1 -42.78 34.84 -38.52
N ASP A 2 -41.53 34.95 -38.06
CA ASP A 2 -40.77 33.86 -37.47
C ASP A 2 -41.19 33.70 -36.02
N PHE A 3 -41.51 32.45 -35.65
CA PHE A 3 -41.79 32.02 -34.29
C PHE A 3 -40.60 31.20 -33.81
N ASP A 4 -39.52 31.86 -33.39
CA ASP A 4 -38.40 31.23 -32.69
C ASP A 4 -38.57 31.46 -31.19
N GLY A 5 -39.32 30.56 -30.55
CA GLY A 5 -39.60 30.56 -29.11
C GLY A 5 -38.91 29.42 -28.36
N LYS A 6 -37.86 28.82 -28.93
CA LYS A 6 -37.09 27.72 -28.30
C LYS A 6 -35.60 28.02 -28.38
N SER A 7 -35.03 28.68 -27.38
CA SER A 7 -33.60 28.50 -27.04
C SER A 7 -33.25 28.97 -25.63
N GLU A 8 -33.75 30.13 -25.17
CA GLU A 8 -33.19 30.76 -23.95
C GLU A 8 -33.46 30.03 -22.63
N CYS A 9 -34.59 29.30 -22.49
CA CYS A 9 -34.90 28.58 -21.25
C CYS A 9 -34.16 27.23 -21.15
N SER A 10 -33.76 26.65 -22.29
CA SER A 10 -33.06 25.36 -22.32
C SER A 10 -31.58 25.50 -21.98
N ASP A 11 -30.94 26.56 -22.46
CA ASP A 11 -29.52 26.82 -22.22
C ASP A 11 -29.29 27.24 -20.74
N HIS A 12 -30.17 28.07 -20.18
CA HIS A 12 -30.08 28.46 -18.77
C HIS A 12 -30.31 27.27 -17.81
N CYS A 13 -31.24 26.36 -18.13
CA CYS A 13 -31.46 25.14 -17.34
C CYS A 13 -30.24 24.20 -17.39
N ASN A 14 -29.62 24.03 -18.57
CA ASN A 14 -28.40 23.25 -18.73
C ASN A 14 -27.24 23.85 -17.93
N ASP A 15 -27.05 25.17 -18.01
CA ASP A 15 -26.00 25.86 -17.24
C ASP A 15 -26.21 25.69 -15.73
N THR A 16 -27.44 25.75 -15.22
CA THR A 16 -27.71 25.49 -13.80
C THR A 16 -27.47 24.04 -13.38
N LEU A 17 -27.83 23.06 -14.21
CA LEU A 17 -27.60 21.64 -13.94
C LEU A 17 -26.10 21.30 -13.95
N ASP A 18 -25.35 21.86 -14.91
CA ASP A 18 -23.90 21.70 -14.99
C ASP A 18 -23.19 22.38 -13.82
N HIS A 19 -23.68 23.56 -13.40
CA HIS A 19 -23.14 24.27 -12.26
C HIS A 19 -23.42 23.55 -10.93
N GLU A 20 -24.61 22.97 -10.75
CA GLU A 20 -24.94 22.14 -9.59
C GLU A 20 -24.12 20.84 -9.56
N ALA A 21 -23.95 20.17 -10.71
CA ALA A 21 -23.11 18.98 -10.84
C ALA A 21 -21.64 19.28 -10.51
N GLN A 22 -21.10 20.41 -11.00
CA GLN A 22 -19.74 20.84 -10.66
C GLN A 22 -19.57 21.25 -9.20
N VAL A 23 -20.58 21.87 -8.58
CA VAL A 23 -20.55 22.23 -7.15
C VAL A 23 -20.62 20.98 -6.30
N LYS A 24 -21.50 20.02 -6.63
CA LYS A 24 -21.62 18.73 -5.95
C LYS A 24 -20.34 17.92 -6.10
N SER A 25 -19.75 17.86 -7.30
CA SER A 25 -18.47 17.18 -7.53
C SER A 25 -17.33 17.81 -6.74
N ARG A 26 -17.24 19.15 -6.68
CA ARG A 26 -16.26 19.87 -5.83
C ARG A 26 -16.45 19.61 -4.34
N LEU A 27 -17.70 19.58 -3.86
CA LEU A 27 -18.03 19.25 -2.46
C LEU A 27 -17.69 17.80 -2.11
N VAL A 28 -17.94 16.85 -3.02
CA VAL A 28 -17.58 15.44 -2.85
C VAL A 28 -16.07 15.26 -2.78
N VAL A 29 -15.31 15.86 -3.72
CA VAL A 29 -13.83 15.83 -3.72
C VAL A 29 -13.26 16.49 -2.46
N TYR A 30 -13.80 17.63 -2.04
CA TYR A 30 -13.34 18.31 -0.82
C TYR A 30 -13.62 17.48 0.45
N GLY A 31 -14.81 16.90 0.55
CA GLY A 31 -15.16 16.01 1.66
C GLY A 31 -14.31 14.74 1.69
N ASP A 32 -14.00 14.15 0.54
CA ASP A 32 -13.07 13.01 0.44
C ASP A 32 -11.66 13.35 0.93
N CYS A 33 -11.14 14.52 0.58
CA CYS A 33 -9.85 14.99 1.06
C CYS A 33 -9.83 15.20 2.58
N GLN A 34 -10.91 15.71 3.19
CA GLN A 34 -10.96 15.96 4.63
C GLN A 34 -10.88 14.66 5.45
N HIS A 35 -11.62 13.61 5.05
CA HIS A 35 -11.61 12.31 5.72
C HIS A 35 -10.37 11.46 5.43
N ALA A 36 -9.60 11.78 4.38
CA ALA A 36 -8.33 11.13 4.04
C ALA A 36 -7.08 11.89 4.52
N SER A 37 -7.22 13.16 4.91
CA SER A 37 -6.12 14.11 5.12
C SER A 37 -5.05 13.65 6.12
N ARG A 38 -5.45 13.03 7.24
CA ARG A 38 -4.52 12.56 8.27
C ARG A 38 -3.67 11.38 7.77
N GLY A 39 -4.32 10.45 7.07
CA GLY A 39 -3.65 9.32 6.42
C GLY A 39 -2.69 9.77 5.32
N LEU A 40 -3.11 10.73 4.51
CA LEU A 40 -2.29 11.36 3.48
C LEU A 40 -1.04 12.01 4.08
N PHE A 41 -1.20 12.83 5.14
CA PHE A 41 -0.08 13.51 5.78
C PHE A 41 0.92 12.52 6.40
N ALA A 42 0.43 11.51 7.12
CA ALA A 42 1.29 10.45 7.67
C ALA A 42 2.02 9.68 6.55
N GLY A 43 1.33 9.38 5.44
CA GLY A 43 1.93 8.74 4.28
C GLY A 43 3.00 9.59 3.61
N LEU A 44 2.78 10.91 3.47
CA LEU A 44 3.78 11.83 2.91
C LEU A 44 5.03 11.91 3.79
N ILE A 45 4.88 11.94 5.11
CA ILE A 45 6.01 11.86 6.04
C ILE A 45 6.79 10.56 5.82
N LEU A 46 6.09 9.43 5.67
CA LEU A 46 6.72 8.15 5.39
C LEU A 46 7.49 8.17 4.07
N VAL A 47 6.93 8.72 2.99
CA VAL A 47 7.63 8.86 1.71
C VAL A 47 8.92 9.67 1.87
N VAL A 48 8.87 10.81 2.56
CA VAL A 48 10.06 11.63 2.82
C VAL A 48 11.09 10.84 3.63
N ALA A 49 10.66 10.14 4.69
CA ALA A 49 11.55 9.29 5.50
C ALA A 49 12.19 8.18 4.66
N THR A 50 11.41 7.49 3.80
CA THR A 50 11.91 6.48 2.87
C THR A 50 12.98 7.06 1.95
N ILE A 51 12.74 8.22 1.34
CA ILE A 51 13.72 8.86 0.45
C ILE A 51 15.01 9.20 1.21
N VAL A 52 14.89 9.76 2.42
CA VAL A 52 16.05 10.10 3.25
C VAL A 52 16.86 8.85 3.60
N VAL A 53 16.21 7.77 4.02
CA VAL A 53 16.90 6.51 4.36
C VAL A 53 17.59 5.91 3.13
N ILE A 54 16.94 5.88 1.97
CA ILE A 54 17.56 5.42 0.72
C ILE A 54 18.84 6.22 0.40
N ILE A 55 18.79 7.55 0.53
CA ILE A 55 19.95 8.41 0.26
C ILE A 55 21.07 8.15 1.28
N LEU A 56 20.73 8.07 2.57
CA LEU A 56 21.70 7.83 3.63
C LEU A 56 22.37 6.47 3.50
N PHE A 57 21.59 5.42 3.20
CA PHE A 57 22.10 4.08 2.96
C PHE A 57 23.07 4.06 1.78
N HIS A 58 22.72 4.69 0.66
CA HIS A 58 23.58 4.71 -0.52
C HIS A 58 24.87 5.52 -0.31
N ILE A 59 24.84 6.55 0.54
CA ILE A 59 26.04 7.29 0.93
C ILE A 59 26.90 6.44 1.87
N ALA A 60 26.29 5.84 2.90
CA ALA A 60 26.98 5.01 3.88
C ALA A 60 27.58 3.74 3.25
N ALA A 61 26.93 3.16 2.24
CA ALA A 61 27.42 1.97 1.53
C ALA A 61 28.70 2.22 0.71
N ARG A 62 29.09 3.47 0.49
CA ARG A 62 30.33 3.84 -0.23
C ARG A 62 31.53 4.08 0.68
N ASP A 63 31.31 4.15 1.99
CA ASP A 63 32.31 4.46 2.99
C ASP A 63 32.37 3.32 4.02
N ASP A 64 33.50 2.61 4.06
CA ASP A 64 33.69 1.43 4.91
C ASP A 64 33.50 1.76 6.40
N ASP A 65 33.78 3.00 6.83
CA ASP A 65 33.63 3.42 8.22
C ASP A 65 32.15 3.56 8.64
N TYR A 66 31.24 3.84 7.70
CA TYR A 66 29.82 4.06 7.96
C TYR A 66 28.92 2.93 7.49
N ARG A 67 29.48 1.93 6.81
CA ARG A 67 28.73 0.82 6.19
C ARG A 67 27.83 0.08 7.16
N ASP A 68 28.35 -0.36 8.30
CA ASP A 68 27.57 -1.10 9.31
C ASP A 68 26.46 -0.24 9.93
N THR A 69 26.74 1.07 10.08
CA THR A 69 25.73 2.04 10.56
C THR A 69 24.62 2.20 9.53
N GLY A 70 24.95 2.21 8.24
CA GLY A 70 23.98 2.23 7.14
C GLY A 70 23.07 1.01 7.14
N ILE A 71 23.65 -0.19 7.26
CA ILE A 71 22.88 -1.45 7.32
C ILE A 71 21.95 -1.47 8.54
N LEU A 72 22.44 -1.04 9.71
CA LEU A 72 21.63 -0.95 10.93
C LEU A 72 20.46 0.04 10.77
N LEU A 73 20.72 1.23 10.21
CA LEU A 73 19.71 2.24 9.95
C LEU A 73 18.61 1.71 9.02
N ASP A 74 19.00 1.04 7.94
CA ASP A 74 18.11 0.45 6.94
C ASP A 74 17.21 -0.61 7.58
N GLY A 75 17.80 -1.54 8.33
CA GLY A 75 17.05 -2.59 9.03
C GLY A 75 16.09 -2.06 10.11
N ILE A 76 16.50 -1.03 10.88
CA ILE A 76 15.62 -0.37 11.86
C ILE A 76 14.46 0.34 11.16
N PHE A 77 14.73 1.01 10.04
CA PHE A 77 13.70 1.67 9.27
C PHE A 77 12.67 0.66 8.74
N GLU A 78 13.14 -0.44 8.13
CA GLU A 78 12.27 -1.46 7.56
C GLU A 78 11.37 -2.11 8.62
N VAL A 79 11.94 -2.59 9.74
CA VAL A 79 11.13 -3.22 10.81
C VAL A 79 10.12 -2.23 11.41
N THR A 80 10.49 -0.96 11.53
CA THR A 80 9.61 0.08 12.06
C THR A 80 8.42 0.33 11.11
N VAL A 81 8.68 0.48 9.81
CA VAL A 81 7.62 0.69 8.82
C VAL A 81 6.69 -0.53 8.76
N LEU A 82 7.23 -1.74 8.72
CA LEU A 82 6.45 -2.97 8.72
C LEU A 82 5.59 -3.09 9.99
N GLY A 83 6.15 -2.76 11.16
CA GLY A 83 5.42 -2.73 12.42
C GLY A 83 4.26 -1.74 12.41
N ILE A 84 4.50 -0.50 11.97
CA ILE A 84 3.44 0.52 11.81
C ILE A 84 2.34 0.02 10.86
N MET A 85 2.73 -0.60 9.74
CA MET A 85 1.79 -1.15 8.77
C MET A 85 0.96 -2.31 9.34
N ILE A 86 1.50 -3.17 10.22
CA ILE A 86 0.72 -4.20 10.92
C ILE A 86 -0.38 -3.54 11.78
N PHE A 87 -0.02 -2.56 12.61
CA PHE A 87 -1.00 -1.88 13.45
C PHE A 87 -2.06 -1.15 12.63
N ALA A 88 -1.64 -0.45 11.56
CA ALA A 88 -2.55 0.23 10.65
C ALA A 88 -3.48 -0.76 9.94
N THR A 89 -2.97 -1.91 9.50
CA THR A 89 -3.77 -2.97 8.87
C THR A 89 -4.83 -3.51 9.82
N ILE A 90 -4.48 -3.83 11.07
CA ILE A 90 -5.43 -4.35 12.06
C ILE A 90 -6.51 -3.31 12.36
N ALA A 91 -6.11 -2.05 12.57
CA ALA A 91 -7.04 -0.95 12.79
C ALA A 91 -7.95 -0.71 11.57
N ALA A 92 -7.39 -0.79 10.37
CA ALA A 92 -8.12 -0.60 9.12
C ALA A 92 -9.13 -1.72 8.94
N TYR A 93 -8.73 -2.97 9.18
CA TYR A 93 -9.61 -4.13 9.08
C TYR A 93 -10.79 -4.01 10.05
N TYR A 94 -10.55 -3.61 11.30
CA TYR A 94 -11.63 -3.36 12.26
C TYR A 94 -12.57 -2.22 11.84
N GLN A 95 -12.07 -1.18 11.16
CA GLN A 95 -12.90 -0.07 10.71
C GLN A 95 -13.66 -0.38 9.41
N THR A 96 -13.02 -1.02 8.42
CA THR A 96 -13.65 -1.36 7.14
C THR A 96 -14.66 -2.49 7.27
N THR A 97 -14.54 -3.35 8.29
CA THR A 97 -15.55 -4.38 8.60
C THR A 97 -16.90 -3.81 9.04
N ARG A 98 -16.96 -2.52 9.40
CA ARG A 98 -18.21 -1.79 9.68
C ARG A 98 -19.00 -1.43 8.42
N LEU A 99 -18.36 -1.52 7.24
CA LEU A 99 -19.01 -1.32 5.95
C LEU A 99 -19.83 -2.55 5.57
N ASP A 100 -20.84 -2.33 4.74
CA ASP A 100 -21.72 -3.36 4.23
C ASP A 100 -20.97 -4.27 3.25
N ILE A 101 -21.51 -5.46 2.99
CA ILE A 101 -20.96 -6.37 1.98
C ILE A 101 -21.58 -6.02 0.63
N ASN A 102 -20.74 -5.83 -0.37
CA ASN A 102 -21.15 -5.66 -1.75
C ASN A 102 -21.52 -7.04 -2.36
N PRO A 103 -22.79 -7.26 -2.77
CA PRO A 103 -23.20 -8.52 -3.41
C PRO A 103 -22.56 -8.74 -4.80
N HIS A 104 -22.09 -7.67 -5.44
CA HIS A 104 -21.41 -7.70 -6.74
C HIS A 104 -19.97 -7.17 -6.59
N PRO A 105 -19.06 -7.94 -5.98
CA PRO A 105 -17.72 -7.49 -5.68
C PRO A 105 -16.87 -7.27 -6.94
N ILE A 106 -15.83 -6.45 -6.76
CA ILE A 106 -14.77 -6.21 -7.75
C ILE A 106 -14.09 -7.54 -8.12
N SER A 107 -13.56 -7.60 -9.35
CA SER A 107 -13.00 -8.78 -10.02
C SER A 107 -12.18 -9.73 -9.12
N ARG A 108 -12.39 -11.04 -9.27
CA ARG A 108 -11.59 -12.09 -8.61
C ARG A 108 -10.11 -12.13 -9.05
N LEU A 109 -9.76 -11.38 -10.09
CA LEU A 109 -8.39 -11.32 -10.60
C LEU A 109 -7.43 -10.73 -9.56
N ASP A 110 -7.86 -9.71 -8.81
CA ASP A 110 -7.02 -9.03 -7.81
C ASP A 110 -6.62 -9.99 -6.68
N ASP A 111 -7.54 -10.84 -6.23
CA ASP A 111 -7.24 -11.90 -5.26
C ASP A 111 -6.11 -12.80 -5.79
N VAL A 112 -6.22 -13.30 -7.03
CA VAL A 112 -5.21 -14.19 -7.64
C VAL A 112 -3.83 -13.52 -7.74
N LEU A 113 -3.81 -12.24 -8.12
CA LEU A 113 -2.57 -11.46 -8.24
C LEU A 113 -1.93 -11.18 -6.88
N LEU A 114 -2.70 -11.06 -5.80
CA LEU A 114 -2.13 -11.00 -4.44
C LEU A 114 -1.54 -12.36 -4.03
N PHE A 115 -2.28 -13.46 -4.25
CA PHE A 115 -1.86 -14.80 -3.85
C PHE A 115 -0.62 -15.33 -4.59
N ILE A 116 -0.45 -15.00 -5.88
CA ILE A 116 0.71 -15.47 -6.67
C ILE A 116 2.04 -14.94 -6.12
N ALA A 117 2.03 -13.79 -5.43
CA ALA A 117 3.23 -13.20 -4.87
C ALA A 117 3.60 -13.72 -3.48
N ILE A 118 2.64 -14.28 -2.73
CA ILE A 118 2.87 -14.77 -1.35
C ILE A 118 4.01 -15.81 -1.25
N PRO A 119 4.14 -16.80 -2.16
CA PRO A 119 5.24 -17.76 -2.10
C PRO A 119 6.63 -17.14 -2.10
N ALA A 120 6.81 -15.96 -2.71
CA ALA A 120 8.09 -15.25 -2.69
C ALA A 120 8.44 -14.76 -1.28
N PHE A 121 7.46 -14.25 -0.52
CA PHE A 121 7.68 -13.83 0.87
C PHE A 121 8.03 -15.01 1.78
N PHE A 122 7.39 -16.17 1.59
CA PHE A 122 7.74 -17.39 2.33
C PHE A 122 9.13 -17.90 1.99
N SER A 123 9.49 -17.90 0.70
CA SER A 123 10.82 -18.32 0.25
C SER A 123 11.88 -17.40 0.83
N GLU A 124 11.71 -16.08 0.69
CA GLU A 124 12.62 -15.09 1.24
C GLU A 124 12.77 -15.23 2.76
N SER A 125 11.66 -15.49 3.44
CA SER A 125 11.68 -15.68 4.90
C SER A 125 12.44 -16.93 5.31
N LEU A 126 12.22 -18.05 4.63
CA LEU A 126 12.89 -19.32 4.95
C LEU A 126 14.40 -19.20 4.75
N PHE A 127 14.83 -18.65 3.60
CA PHE A 127 16.24 -18.54 3.26
C PHE A 127 16.95 -17.42 4.03
N SER A 128 16.26 -16.35 4.45
CA SER A 128 16.88 -15.30 5.26
C SER A 128 16.97 -15.67 6.74
N MET A 129 16.07 -16.51 7.25
CA MET A 129 16.01 -16.86 8.68
C MET A 129 17.15 -17.81 9.11
N ILE A 130 17.56 -18.74 8.26
CA ILE A 130 18.63 -19.70 8.57
C ILE A 130 19.96 -18.99 8.88
N PRO A 131 20.53 -18.14 8.00
CA PRO A 131 21.77 -17.42 8.29
C PRO A 131 21.61 -16.43 9.45
N ALA A 132 20.44 -15.80 9.61
CA ALA A 132 20.18 -14.92 10.75
C ALA A 132 20.31 -15.66 12.10
N PHE A 133 19.87 -16.93 12.18
CA PHE A 133 20.08 -17.74 13.39
C PHE A 133 21.55 -18.13 13.60
N GLU A 134 22.26 -18.47 12.54
CA GLU A 134 23.67 -18.86 12.63
C GLU A 134 24.56 -17.70 13.08
N ASN A 135 24.33 -16.50 12.55
CA ASN A 135 25.05 -15.29 12.91
C ASN A 135 24.48 -14.57 14.14
N SER A 136 23.42 -15.10 14.75
CA SER A 136 22.70 -14.45 15.86
C SER A 136 22.24 -13.02 15.52
N SER A 137 21.88 -12.77 14.25
CA SER A 137 21.34 -11.50 13.76
C SER A 137 19.87 -11.34 14.15
N ILE A 138 19.65 -10.87 15.38
CA ILE A 138 18.32 -10.69 15.96
C ILE A 138 17.47 -9.73 15.11
N LEU A 139 18.07 -8.63 14.61
CA LEU A 139 17.37 -7.63 13.81
C LEU A 139 16.82 -8.23 12.50
N ASN A 140 17.64 -8.99 11.77
CA ASN A 140 17.21 -9.64 10.52
C ASN A 140 16.10 -10.65 10.78
N GLY A 141 16.21 -11.44 11.86
CA GLY A 141 15.14 -12.34 12.30
C GLY A 141 13.81 -11.61 12.54
N PHE A 142 13.85 -10.44 13.21
CA PHE A 142 12.66 -9.61 13.40
C PHE A 142 12.13 -9.02 12.11
N ILE A 143 12.98 -8.53 11.21
CA ILE A 143 12.56 -7.98 9.90
C ILE A 143 11.79 -9.04 9.12
N VAL A 144 12.38 -10.22 8.95
CA VAL A 144 11.78 -11.34 8.22
C VAL A 144 10.46 -11.76 8.83
N PHE A 145 10.41 -11.94 10.15
CA PHE A 145 9.19 -12.31 10.85
C PHE A 145 8.09 -11.25 10.71
N THR A 146 8.45 -9.98 10.87
CA THR A 146 7.52 -8.85 10.78
C THR A 146 7.01 -8.71 9.35
N GLN A 147 7.85 -8.89 8.33
CA GLN A 147 7.45 -8.87 6.92
C GLN A 147 6.42 -9.96 6.60
N LEU A 148 6.67 -11.19 7.06
CA LEU A 148 5.74 -12.30 6.86
C LEU A 148 4.41 -12.08 7.59
N ALA A 149 4.46 -11.60 8.84
CA ALA A 149 3.26 -11.25 9.59
C ALA A 149 2.47 -10.14 8.89
N GLN A 150 3.15 -9.11 8.39
CA GLN A 150 2.55 -7.97 7.72
C GLN A 150 1.78 -8.38 6.46
N ILE A 151 2.35 -9.21 5.59
CA ILE A 151 1.66 -9.67 4.37
C ILE A 151 0.52 -10.65 4.67
N LEU A 152 0.66 -11.50 5.68
CA LEU A 152 -0.37 -12.47 6.06
C LEU A 152 -1.58 -11.82 6.70
N ILE A 153 -1.41 -10.68 7.37
CA ILE A 153 -2.52 -9.90 7.93
C ILE A 153 -3.10 -8.93 6.88
N GLN A 154 -2.27 -8.31 6.04
CA GLN A 154 -2.72 -7.35 5.03
C GLN A 154 -3.53 -8.01 3.92
N THR A 155 -3.12 -9.18 3.44
CA THR A 155 -3.77 -9.79 2.27
C THR A 155 -5.25 -10.13 2.50
N PRO A 156 -5.63 -10.83 3.60
CA PRO A 156 -7.04 -11.09 3.90
C PRO A 156 -7.85 -9.81 4.10
N TRP A 157 -7.26 -8.78 4.70
CA TRP A 157 -7.91 -7.49 4.85
C TRP A 157 -8.22 -6.86 3.49
N ILE A 158 -7.27 -6.83 2.55
CA ILE A 158 -7.50 -6.28 1.20
C ILE A 158 -8.59 -7.08 0.48
N CYS A 159 -8.52 -8.41 0.50
CA CYS A 159 -9.53 -9.27 -0.12
C CYS A 159 -10.94 -9.06 0.46
N ASP A 160 -11.07 -8.85 1.77
CA ASP A 160 -12.35 -8.51 2.42
C ASP A 160 -12.81 -7.11 2.04
N ALA A 161 -11.92 -6.11 2.12
CA ALA A 161 -12.22 -4.72 1.87
C ALA A 161 -12.65 -4.44 0.42
N LEU A 162 -12.10 -5.15 -0.57
CA LEU A 162 -12.54 -5.09 -1.97
C LEU A 162 -14.01 -5.51 -2.18
N ARG A 163 -14.60 -6.17 -1.18
CA ARG A 163 -16.00 -6.62 -1.19
C ARG A 163 -16.88 -5.81 -0.26
N ARG A 164 -16.38 -4.69 0.28
CA ARG A 164 -17.13 -3.77 1.14
C ARG A 164 -17.75 -2.63 0.31
N CYS A 165 -18.92 -2.14 0.72
CA CYS A 165 -19.58 -0.94 0.19
C CYS A 165 -20.30 -0.16 1.31
N SER A 166 -20.85 1.01 0.97
CA SER A 166 -21.59 1.87 1.91
C SER A 166 -23.01 2.14 1.41
N ASN A 167 -23.99 1.38 1.88
CA ASN A 167 -25.38 1.53 1.39
C ASN A 167 -26.18 2.60 2.14
N THR A 168 -25.76 2.97 3.35
CA THR A 168 -26.43 3.99 4.17
C THR A 168 -25.73 5.34 4.07
N GLU A 169 -26.49 6.44 4.10
CA GLU A 169 -25.94 7.80 4.10
C GLU A 169 -25.00 8.05 5.29
N GLU A 170 -25.26 7.43 6.45
CA GLU A 170 -24.39 7.53 7.63
C GLU A 170 -22.98 6.98 7.34
N LEU A 171 -22.88 5.80 6.73
CA LEU A 171 -21.59 5.20 6.37
C LEU A 171 -20.85 6.01 5.31
N GLN A 172 -21.59 6.54 4.32
CA GLN A 172 -21.04 7.38 3.26
C GLN A 172 -20.51 8.72 3.79
N GLN A 173 -21.10 9.27 4.85
CA GLN A 173 -20.59 10.47 5.51
C GLN A 173 -19.41 10.15 6.45
N LYS A 174 -19.50 9.05 7.21
CA LYS A 174 -18.49 8.69 8.21
C LYS A 174 -17.18 8.16 7.61
N LYS A 175 -17.28 7.46 6.47
CA LYS A 175 -16.16 6.86 5.72
C LYS A 175 -15.16 6.12 6.63
N PRO A 176 -15.61 5.12 7.41
CA PRO A 176 -14.78 4.48 8.42
C PRO A 176 -13.52 3.87 7.80
N GLY A 177 -12.37 4.10 8.43
CA GLY A 177 -11.09 3.57 7.99
C GLY A 177 -10.48 4.24 6.75
N LYS A 178 -11.13 5.25 6.13
CA LYS A 178 -10.65 5.84 4.87
C LYS A 178 -9.25 6.44 4.99
N GLU A 179 -8.95 7.10 6.12
CA GLU A 179 -7.60 7.60 6.41
C GLU A 179 -6.55 6.47 6.51
N LEU A 180 -6.91 5.30 7.06
CA LEU A 180 -6.00 4.17 7.17
C LEU A 180 -5.77 3.49 5.81
N VAL A 181 -6.82 3.38 4.98
CA VAL A 181 -6.69 2.93 3.60
C VAL A 181 -5.72 3.86 2.84
N THR A 182 -5.92 5.18 2.93
CA THR A 182 -5.02 6.17 2.31
C THR A 182 -3.57 6.03 2.78
N PHE A 183 -3.35 5.91 4.10
CA PHE A 183 -2.02 5.69 4.64
C PHE A 183 -1.38 4.40 4.10
N MET A 184 -2.13 3.29 4.13
CA MET A 184 -1.65 1.98 3.67
C MET A 184 -1.35 1.96 2.16
N THR A 185 -2.10 2.71 1.34
CA THR A 185 -1.77 2.89 -0.08
C THR A 185 -0.39 3.51 -0.24
N ILE A 186 -0.16 4.64 0.44
CA ILE A 186 1.11 5.37 0.34
C ILE A 186 2.26 4.56 0.96
N ALA A 187 2.02 3.84 2.04
CA ALA A 187 3.00 2.97 2.68
C ALA A 187 3.44 1.81 1.78
N ASN A 188 2.51 1.15 1.07
CA ASN A 188 2.87 0.10 0.12
C ASN A 188 3.64 0.66 -1.09
N VAL A 189 3.29 1.84 -1.60
CA VAL A 189 4.09 2.54 -2.64
C VAL A 189 5.48 2.89 -2.11
N SER A 190 5.58 3.35 -0.86
CA SER A 190 6.86 3.70 -0.23
C SER A 190 7.76 2.47 -0.11
N LEU A 191 7.23 1.32 0.35
CA LEU A 191 7.99 0.08 0.39
C LEU A 191 8.35 -0.45 -0.99
N TRP A 192 7.49 -0.29 -1.99
CA TRP A 192 7.82 -0.64 -3.38
C TRP A 192 9.01 0.18 -3.90
N VAL A 193 9.01 1.49 -3.66
CA VAL A 193 10.15 2.37 -3.99
C VAL A 193 11.39 1.96 -3.21
N TYR A 194 11.27 1.75 -1.90
CA TYR A 194 12.35 1.28 -1.03
C TYR A 194 13.04 0.04 -1.58
N TYR A 195 12.29 -1.04 -1.86
CA TYR A 195 12.86 -2.28 -2.41
C TYR A 195 13.48 -2.09 -3.81
N THR A 196 12.94 -1.17 -4.62
CA THR A 196 13.51 -0.87 -5.95
C THR A 196 14.92 -0.28 -5.86
N PHE A 197 15.22 0.49 -4.81
CA PHE A 197 16.51 1.15 -4.64
C PHE A 197 17.46 0.42 -3.69
N SER A 198 16.97 -0.21 -2.61
CA SER A 198 17.79 -0.95 -1.64
C SER A 198 18.57 -2.09 -2.33
N VAL A 199 17.92 -2.80 -3.26
CA VAL A 199 18.49 -3.95 -3.99
C VAL A 199 19.69 -3.58 -4.87
N LYS A 200 19.80 -2.34 -5.32
CA LYS A 200 20.92 -1.91 -6.18
C LYS A 200 22.23 -1.73 -5.42
N THR A 201 22.22 -1.91 -4.11
CA THR A 201 23.35 -1.62 -3.20
C THR A 201 23.74 -2.83 -2.33
N GLY A 202 22.96 -3.92 -2.39
CA GLY A 202 22.90 -4.99 -1.38
C GLY A 202 23.88 -6.15 -1.48
N ASP A 203 24.98 -6.06 -2.23
CA ASP A 203 25.98 -7.15 -2.25
C ASP A 203 26.92 -7.09 -1.04
N PHE A 204 26.90 -5.99 -0.27
CA PHE A 204 27.90 -5.70 0.73
C PHE A 204 27.38 -5.94 2.15
N GLY A 205 27.79 -7.05 2.77
CA GLY A 205 27.58 -7.32 4.20
C GLY A 205 26.28 -8.06 4.50
N ASP A 206 25.66 -8.61 3.46
CA ASP A 206 24.51 -9.49 3.57
C ASP A 206 24.98 -10.92 3.88
N GLU A 207 24.69 -11.35 5.09
CA GLU A 207 24.99 -12.68 5.62
C GLU A 207 24.49 -13.85 4.76
N ARG A 208 23.49 -13.62 3.89
CA ARG A 208 22.94 -14.63 2.99
C ARG A 208 23.90 -14.97 1.85
N TYR A 209 24.67 -13.99 1.38
CA TYR A 209 25.75 -14.22 0.41
C TYR A 209 26.88 -15.03 1.04
N GLU A 210 27.24 -14.75 2.30
CA GLU A 210 28.26 -15.51 3.02
C GLU A 210 27.83 -16.98 3.25
N TYR A 211 26.55 -17.20 3.51
CA TYR A 211 26.02 -18.54 3.81
C TYR A 211 25.73 -19.39 2.56
N TYR A 212 25.01 -18.84 1.58
CA TYR A 212 24.58 -19.59 0.38
C TYR A 212 25.54 -19.45 -0.81
N GLY A 213 26.45 -18.48 -0.76
CA GLY A 213 27.29 -18.08 -1.88
C GLY A 213 26.55 -17.24 -2.93
N ASP A 214 27.32 -16.46 -3.68
CA ASP A 214 26.82 -15.43 -4.58
C ASP A 214 25.83 -15.96 -5.62
N VAL A 215 26.09 -17.12 -6.20
CA VAL A 215 25.27 -17.67 -7.29
C VAL A 215 23.89 -18.07 -6.80
N LEU A 216 23.82 -18.85 -5.72
CA LEU A 216 22.55 -19.38 -5.23
C LEU A 216 21.68 -18.25 -4.67
N TRP A 217 22.25 -17.38 -3.86
CA TRP A 217 21.51 -16.26 -3.29
C TRP A 217 21.07 -15.26 -4.36
N SER A 218 21.92 -14.96 -5.35
CA SER A 218 21.51 -14.14 -6.49
C SER A 218 20.30 -14.74 -7.21
N ILE A 219 20.28 -16.04 -7.51
CA ILE A 219 19.13 -16.68 -8.17
C ILE A 219 17.87 -16.53 -7.33
N LEU A 220 17.94 -16.80 -6.03
CA LEU A 220 16.79 -16.68 -5.12
C LEU A 220 16.25 -15.25 -5.05
N ASN A 221 17.14 -14.27 -4.94
CA ASN A 221 16.80 -12.86 -4.91
C ASN A 221 16.15 -12.42 -6.23
N HIS A 222 16.73 -12.78 -7.38
CA HIS A 222 16.19 -12.43 -8.70
C HIS A 222 14.82 -13.06 -9.01
N LEU A 223 14.46 -14.16 -8.33
CA LEU A 223 13.14 -14.77 -8.44
C LEU A 223 12.12 -14.15 -7.47
N SER A 224 12.52 -13.96 -6.22
CA SER A 224 11.60 -13.58 -5.14
C SER A 224 11.31 -12.08 -5.14
N LEU A 225 12.33 -11.25 -5.35
CA LEU A 225 12.20 -9.81 -5.21
C LEU A 225 11.25 -9.17 -6.23
N PRO A 226 11.23 -9.52 -7.53
CA PRO A 226 10.23 -8.98 -8.46
C PRO A 226 8.80 -9.27 -8.03
N LEU A 227 8.55 -10.45 -7.44
CA LEU A 227 7.24 -10.83 -6.91
C LEU A 227 6.89 -10.06 -5.63
N ILE A 228 7.86 -9.83 -4.74
CA ILE A 228 7.69 -8.98 -3.55
C ILE A 228 7.34 -7.55 -3.95
N MET A 229 8.10 -6.98 -4.90
CA MET A 229 7.83 -5.65 -5.45
C MET A 229 6.46 -5.60 -6.14
N PHE A 230 6.12 -6.63 -6.92
CA PHE A 230 4.82 -6.75 -7.56
C PHE A 230 3.67 -6.74 -6.54
N TYR A 231 3.79 -7.47 -5.43
CA TYR A 231 2.79 -7.45 -4.36
C TYR A 231 2.62 -6.04 -3.77
N ARG A 232 3.73 -5.34 -3.47
CA ARG A 232 3.67 -3.97 -2.90
C ARG A 232 2.99 -3.00 -3.86
N PHE A 233 3.34 -3.07 -5.14
CA PHE A 233 2.67 -2.27 -6.16
C PHE A 233 1.19 -2.63 -6.31
N HIS A 234 0.86 -3.90 -6.51
CA HIS A 234 -0.52 -4.34 -6.76
C HIS A 234 -1.43 -4.13 -5.55
N SER A 235 -0.95 -4.39 -4.34
CA SER A 235 -1.72 -4.07 -3.12
C SER A 235 -2.05 -2.58 -3.01
N SER A 236 -1.16 -1.68 -3.45
CA SER A 236 -1.47 -0.24 -3.50
C SER A 236 -2.59 0.07 -4.50
N VAL A 237 -2.64 -0.62 -5.64
CA VAL A 237 -3.72 -0.51 -6.64
C VAL A 237 -5.05 -0.97 -6.02
N CYS A 238 -5.07 -2.16 -5.40
CA CYS A 238 -6.27 -2.65 -4.72
C CYS A 238 -6.76 -1.69 -3.62
N LEU A 239 -5.84 -1.08 -2.87
CA LEU A 239 -6.19 -0.10 -1.84
C LEU A 239 -6.77 1.19 -2.42
N VAL A 240 -6.32 1.64 -3.60
CA VAL A 240 -6.97 2.75 -4.33
C VAL A 240 -8.38 2.36 -4.76
N ASP A 241 -8.59 1.13 -5.23
CA ASP A 241 -9.91 0.65 -5.59
C ASP A 241 -10.86 0.57 -4.38
N ILE A 242 -10.37 0.12 -3.23
CA ILE A 242 -11.10 0.18 -1.94
C ILE A 242 -11.43 1.64 -1.59
N TRP A 243 -10.45 2.54 -1.67
CA TRP A 243 -10.63 3.95 -1.33
C TRP A 243 -11.69 4.64 -2.19
N ARG A 244 -11.81 4.23 -3.45
CA ARG A 244 -12.78 4.75 -4.41
C ARG A 244 -14.17 4.14 -4.22
N HIS A 245 -14.28 2.81 -4.24
CA HIS A 245 -15.57 2.13 -4.39
C HIS A 245 -16.22 1.71 -3.06
N SER A 246 -15.44 1.41 -2.00
CA SER A 246 -16.03 0.90 -0.75
C SER A 246 -16.86 1.92 0.03
N TYR A 247 -16.74 3.20 -0.33
CA TYR A 247 -17.47 4.31 0.27
C TYR A 247 -18.65 4.79 -0.57
N GLU A 248 -18.96 4.08 -1.65
CA GLU A 248 -20.11 4.30 -2.53
C GLU A 248 -21.16 3.19 -2.29
N PRO A 249 -22.44 3.41 -2.66
CA PRO A 249 -23.45 2.35 -2.66
C PRO A 249 -22.99 1.14 -3.48
N GLY A 250 -23.35 -0.07 -3.07
CA GLY A 250 -23.13 -1.24 -3.91
C GLY A 250 -23.91 -1.10 -5.22
N GLU A 251 -23.22 -1.06 -6.36
CA GLU A 251 -23.87 -1.02 -7.66
C GLU A 251 -24.75 -2.27 -7.84
N MET A 252 -26.05 -2.07 -8.09
CA MET A 252 -26.84 -3.09 -8.76
C MET A 252 -26.36 -3.11 -10.21
N ALA A 253 -25.69 -4.18 -10.60
CA ALA A 253 -25.05 -4.35 -11.91
C ALA A 253 -25.75 -3.62 -13.07
N HIS A 254 -24.98 -2.83 -13.82
CA HIS A 254 -25.26 -2.56 -15.23
C HIS A 254 -24.40 -3.47 -16.10
#